data_AF-L7LBG8-F1
#
_entry.id   AF-L7LBG8-F1
#
_cell.length_a   1.000
_cell.length_b   1.000
_cell.length_c   1.000
_cell.angle_alpha   90.00
_cell.angle_beta   90.00
_cell.angle_gamma   90.00
#
_symmetry.space_group_name_H-M   'P 1'
#
loop_
_entity.id
_entity.type
_entity.pdbx_description
1 polymer ?
#
loop_
_entity_poly.entity_id
_entity_poly.type
_entity_poly.pdbx_seq_one_letter_code
_entity_poly.pdbx_strand_id
1 'polypeptide(L)' 'RGVTYRPNGATTRSLVMRSKSGTVRNVEARHQTAKLREFARIDL' A
#
# COMPACT_ATOMS: atom_id res chain seq x y z
N ARG A 1 1.92 10.10 -9.61
CA ARG A 1 3.24 9.86 -8.99
C ARG A 1 3.41 8.37 -8.78
N GLY A 2 4.53 7.79 -9.23
CA GLY A 2 4.77 6.34 -9.16
C GLY A 2 5.18 5.84 -7.77
N VAL A 3 5.55 4.56 -7.69
CA VAL A 3 6.04 3.92 -6.47
C VAL A 3 7.33 4.59 -6.01
N THR A 4 7.47 4.81 -4.71
CA THR A 4 8.73 5.26 -4.10
C THR A 4 9.24 4.19 -3.16
N TYR A 5 10.43 3.65 -3.42
CA TYR A 5 11.09 2.69 -2.54
C TYR A 5 11.95 3.40 -1.49
N ARG A 6 12.00 2.83 -0.29
CA ARG A 6 12.88 3.22 0.82
C ARG A 6 13.49 1.95 1.42
N PRO A 7 14.60 2.04 2.18
CA PRO A 7 15.27 0.86 2.76
C PRO A 7 14.33 -0.08 3.54
N ASN A 8 13.27 0.46 4.15
CA ASN A 8 12.33 -0.28 5.00
C ASN A 8 10.93 -0.45 4.38
N GLY A 9 10.75 -0.17 3.08
CA GLY A 9 9.42 -0.33 2.48
C GLY A 9 9.21 0.37 1.14
N ALA A 10 7.92 0.47 0.78
CA ALA A 10 7.48 1.17 -0.42
C ALA A 10 6.33 2.12 -0.08
N THR A 11 6.18 3.19 -0.86
CA THR A 11 5.01 4.07 -0.80
C THR A 11 4.32 4.10 -2.14
N THR A 12 3.03 3.81 -2.16
CA THR A 12 2.17 3.86 -3.35
C THR A 12 1.14 4.97 -3.20
N ARG A 13 0.72 5.55 -4.32
CA ARG A 13 -0.33 6.55 -4.39
C ARG A 13 -1.32 6.12 -5.46
N SER A 14 -2.57 5.95 -5.07
CA SER A 14 -3.64 5.44 -5.93
C SER A 14 -4.82 6.39 -5.92
N LEU A 15 -5.46 6.54 -7.08
CA LEU A 15 -6.76 7.19 -7.21
C LEU A 15 -7.84 6.11 -7.29
N VAL A 16 -8.81 6.15 -6.38
CA VAL A 16 -9.93 5.21 -6.36
C VAL A 16 -11.22 5.99 -6.54
N MET A 17 -12.08 5.51 -7.42
CA MET A 17 -13.37 6.13 -7.75
C MET A 17 -14.49 5.09 -7.72
N ARG A 18 -15.69 5.52 -7.37
CA ARG A 18 -16.89 4.66 -7.40
C ARG A 18 -18.09 5.40 -7.97
N SER A 19 -18.62 4.91 -9.10
CA SER A 19 -19.73 5.54 -9.83
C SER A 19 -20.99 5.69 -8.98
N LYS A 20 -21.46 4.60 -8.37
CA LYS A 20 -22.71 4.58 -7.58
C LYS A 20 -22.72 5.56 -6.41
N SER A 21 -21.56 5.84 -5.80
CA SER A 21 -21.47 6.79 -4.67
C SER A 21 -20.88 8.15 -5.04
N GLY A 22 -20.42 8.33 -6.28
CA GLY A 22 -19.69 9.53 -6.72
C GLY A 22 -18.40 9.81 -5.96
N THR A 23 -17.91 8.87 -5.15
CA THR A 23 -16.80 9.12 -4.23
C THR A 23 -15.46 9.04 -4.96
N VAL A 24 -14.59 10.01 -4.69
CA VAL A 24 -13.21 10.05 -5.18
C VAL A 24 -12.27 10.04 -3.98
N ARG A 25 -11.28 9.14 -3.96
CA ARG A 25 -10.29 9.03 -2.88
C ARG A 25 -8.88 8.93 -3.44
N ASN A 26 -8.02 9.82 -2.97
CA ASN A 26 -6.57 9.64 -3.07
C ASN A 26 -6.12 8.80 -1.88
N VAL A 27 -5.43 7.69 -2.16
CA VAL A 27 -4.95 6.75 -1.15
C VAL A 27 -3.43 6.70 -1.21
N GLU A 28 -2.76 7.13 -0.14
CA GLU A 28 -1.32 6.94 0.05
C GLU A 28 -1.08 5.80 1.04
N ALA A 29 -0.46 4.72 0.56
CA ALA A 29 -0.16 3.55 1.38
C ALA A 29 1.35 3.43 1.63
N ARG A 30 1.71 3.12 2.88
CA ARG A 30 3.08 2.80 3.29
C ARG A 30 3.17 1.30 3.57
N HIS A 31 3.96 0.61 2.75
CA HIS A 31 4.17 -0.83 2.83
C HIS A 31 5.38 -1.11 3.72
N GLN A 32 5.17 -1.69 4.90
CA GLN A 32 6.20 -2.00 5.87
C GLN A 32 6.71 -3.44 5.68
N THR A 33 7.83 -3.60 4.97
CA THR A 33 8.37 -4.93 4.63
C THR A 33 8.98 -5.65 5.83
N ALA A 34 9.50 -4.93 6.82
CA ALA A 34 10.01 -5.53 8.06
C ALA A 34 8.92 -6.27 8.83
N LYS A 35 7.77 -5.61 9.06
CA LYS A 35 6.59 -6.22 9.67
C LYS A 35 6.10 -7.40 8.83
N LEU A 36 6.03 -7.24 7.51
CA LEU A 36 5.60 -8.35 6.63
C LEU A 36 6.45 -9.61 6.84
N ARG A 37 7.77 -9.50 6.99
CA ARG A 37 8.65 -10.68 7.21
C ARG A 37 8.37 -11.42 8.53
N GLU A 38 7.94 -10.70 9.57
CA GLU A 38 7.56 -11.29 10.86
C GLU A 38 6.29 -12.13 10.73
N PHE A 39 5.28 -11.63 10.01
CA PHE A 39 3.99 -12.30 9.84
C PHE A 39 3.93 -13.28 8.66
N ALA A 40 4.83 -13.16 7.68
CA ALA A 40 4.83 -13.99 6.47
C ALA A 40 5.52 -15.34 6.67
N ARG A 41 6.24 -15.55 7.77
CA ARG A 41 6.67 -16.89 8.19
C ARG A 41 5.47 -17.61 8.80
N ILE A 42 4.65 -18.20 7.93
CA ILE A 42 3.70 -19.22 8.32
C ILE A 42 4.45 -20.54 8.10
N ASP A 43 4.75 -21.23 9.20
CA ASP A 43 5.37 -22.56 9.17
C ASP A 43 4.50 -23.50 8.32
N LEU A 44 5.17 -24.31 7.50
CA LEU A 44 4.60 -25.35 6.64
C LEU A 44 4.91 -26.70 7.27
#